data_AF-A0A6A4ZKL3-F1
#
_entry.id   AF-A0A6A4ZKL3-F1
#
_cell.length_a   1.000
_cell.length_b   1.000
_cell.length_c   1.000
_cell.angle_alpha   90.00
_cell.angle_beta   90.00
_cell.angle_gamma   90.00
#
_symmetry.space_group_name_H-M   'P 1'
#
loop_
_entity.id
_entity.type
_entity.pdbx_description
1 polymer ?
#
loop_
_entity_poly.entity_id
_entity_poly.type
_entity_poly.pdbx_seq_one_letter_code
_entity_poly.pdbx_strand_id
1 'polypeptide(L)'
;KDEYHGDAWTGSRGDICRCLQDEFVARKSPESTLTFNTAVEVINPELGEIRLTNPDGTTSEAQFDLVVASDGAGSAARRQMQASSSSFTVESMDNGNHSMMLAFDQNTDGLDPSYLYVFSPPPVMTVAGAINGVSGKSTPKWFCQVGFPGAKSFATVDEAKALLKSTLPPFTSFWKYASDAAIADFATQVCIATGKAKTCSSFHLGRTALLGDAGVPFPPIGQGVNAAMEMATVLEQTLTAHLQSQDWDAAAIPDALAAFTIKWKPEADAIRTISFEGLNLAERGNDSNLKLAAELVTHKLVGHVAMSNAKREDMSYAEALAFEQKVHSHLPSFLGGK
;
A
#
# COMPACT_ATOMS: atom_id res chain seq x y z
N LYS A 1 -19.57 7.62 -19.41
CA LYS A 1 -18.34 7.15 -18.75
C LYS A 1 -17.29 8.18 -19.12
N ASP A 2 -16.93 9.02 -18.18
CA ASP A 2 -15.89 10.03 -18.39
C ASP A 2 -14.57 9.28 -18.64
N GLU A 3 -13.87 9.67 -19.69
CA GLU A 3 -12.63 9.06 -20.15
C GLU A 3 -11.51 9.44 -19.16
N TYR A 4 -10.78 8.48 -18.60
CA TYR A 4 -9.69 8.76 -17.66
C TYR A 4 -8.53 9.47 -18.37
N HIS A 5 -8.30 10.73 -18.00
CA HIS A 5 -7.26 11.57 -18.61
C HIS A 5 -5.85 11.35 -18.02
N GLY A 6 -5.66 10.36 -17.14
CA GLY A 6 -4.38 10.11 -16.45
C GLY A 6 -4.22 10.87 -15.12
N ASP A 7 -5.29 11.47 -14.61
CA ASP A 7 -5.28 12.21 -13.35
C ASP A 7 -5.45 11.28 -12.15
N ALA A 8 -4.58 11.42 -11.15
CA ALA A 8 -4.68 10.72 -9.87
C ALA A 8 -5.06 11.68 -8.74
N TRP A 9 -5.67 11.14 -7.67
CA TRP A 9 -6.08 11.93 -6.51
C TRP A 9 -5.13 11.71 -5.34
N THR A 10 -4.66 12.80 -4.74
CA THR A 10 -3.97 12.75 -3.45
C THR A 10 -4.97 13.07 -2.35
N GLY A 11 -5.11 12.17 -1.38
CA GLY A 11 -6.04 12.29 -0.26
C GLY A 11 -5.36 11.98 1.05
N SER A 12 -5.78 12.66 2.13
CA SER A 12 -5.31 12.29 3.46
C SER A 12 -5.98 10.98 3.86
N ARG A 13 -5.23 10.07 4.49
CA ARG A 13 -5.78 8.81 5.04
C ARG A 13 -6.98 9.07 5.95
N GLY A 14 -6.91 10.11 6.78
CA GLY A 14 -7.97 10.48 7.70
C GLY A 14 -9.27 10.88 6.99
N ASP A 15 -9.17 11.66 5.91
CA ASP A 15 -10.34 12.07 5.12
C ASP A 15 -10.98 10.88 4.40
N ILE A 16 -10.16 10.01 3.80
CA ILE A 16 -10.65 8.79 3.12
C ILE A 16 -11.39 7.90 4.12
N CYS A 17 -10.81 7.67 5.31
CA CYS A 17 -11.46 6.87 6.35
C CYS A 17 -12.77 7.48 6.84
N ARG A 18 -12.84 8.80 7.02
CA ARG A 18 -14.09 9.48 7.42
C ARG A 18 -15.17 9.34 6.35
N CYS A 19 -14.82 9.59 5.09
CA CYS A 19 -15.74 9.44 3.97
C CYS A 19 -16.32 8.02 3.89
N LEU A 20 -15.48 6.98 4.03
CA LEU A 20 -15.93 5.59 4.06
C LEU A 20 -16.85 5.28 5.26
N GLN A 21 -16.57 5.86 6.43
CA GLN A 21 -17.44 5.72 7.61
C GLN A 21 -18.80 6.40 7.39
N ASP A 22 -18.80 7.60 6.82
CA ASP A 22 -20.03 8.33 6.50
C ASP A 22 -20.88 7.55 5.48
N GLU A 23 -20.27 7.02 4.41
CA GLU A 23 -20.94 6.16 3.43
C GLU A 23 -21.47 4.86 4.05
N PHE A 24 -20.70 4.22 4.95
CA PHE A 24 -21.19 3.07 5.70
C PHE A 24 -22.42 3.43 6.53
N VAL A 25 -22.36 4.49 7.33
CA VAL A 25 -23.49 4.92 8.17
C VAL A 25 -24.72 5.27 7.33
N ALA A 26 -24.53 5.87 6.16
CA ALA A 26 -25.63 6.25 5.26
C ALA A 26 -26.29 5.05 4.56
N ARG A 27 -25.56 3.95 4.32
CA ARG A 27 -26.02 2.82 3.50
C ARG A 27 -26.22 1.52 4.26
N LYS A 28 -25.73 1.41 5.49
CA LYS A 28 -25.81 0.17 6.27
C LYS A 28 -27.26 -0.24 6.52
N SER A 29 -27.49 -1.55 6.65
CA SER A 29 -28.79 -2.06 7.09
C SER A 29 -29.03 -1.76 8.59
N PRO A 30 -30.27 -1.79 9.08
CA PRO A 30 -30.57 -1.62 10.51
C PRO A 30 -29.85 -2.61 11.43
N GLU A 31 -29.55 -3.81 10.92
CA GLU A 31 -28.86 -4.90 11.63
C GLU A 31 -27.34 -4.71 11.68
N SER A 32 -26.80 -3.79 10.88
CA SER A 32 -25.36 -3.54 10.79
C SER A 32 -24.88 -2.62 11.92
N THR A 33 -23.83 -3.04 12.62
CA THR A 33 -23.23 -2.29 13.73
C THR A 33 -21.77 -1.92 13.45
N LEU A 34 -21.35 -0.74 13.91
CA LEU A 34 -19.95 -0.31 13.92
C LEU A 34 -19.55 -0.01 15.37
N THR A 35 -18.56 -0.76 15.86
CA THR A 35 -18.14 -0.69 17.27
C THR A 35 -16.69 -0.27 17.34
N PHE A 36 -16.43 0.84 18.04
CA PHE A 36 -15.08 1.36 18.28
C PHE A 36 -14.56 0.93 19.65
N ASN A 37 -13.24 1.00 19.82
CA ASN A 37 -12.53 0.64 21.06
C ASN A 37 -12.71 -0.83 21.49
N THR A 38 -13.09 -1.70 20.56
CA THR A 38 -13.15 -3.15 20.77
C THR A 38 -12.02 -3.80 19.99
N ALA A 39 -11.13 -4.51 20.69
CA ALA A 39 -10.12 -5.33 20.03
C ALA A 39 -10.74 -6.66 19.60
N VAL A 40 -10.35 -7.14 18.42
CA VAL A 40 -10.82 -8.41 17.85
C VAL A 40 -9.62 -9.31 17.58
N GLU A 41 -9.69 -10.54 18.06
CA GLU A 41 -8.73 -11.60 17.77
C GLU A 41 -9.47 -12.77 17.12
N VAL A 42 -8.97 -13.28 15.99
CA VAL A 42 -9.45 -14.55 15.44
C VAL A 42 -8.88 -15.68 16.29
N ILE A 43 -9.73 -16.52 16.86
CA ILE A 43 -9.32 -17.68 17.69
C ILE A 43 -9.26 -18.93 16.82
N ASN A 44 -10.31 -19.18 16.04
CA ASN A 44 -10.41 -20.32 15.14
C ASN A 44 -10.84 -19.84 13.76
N PRO A 45 -9.90 -19.69 12.81
CA PRO A 45 -10.21 -19.17 11.49
C PRO A 45 -11.13 -20.10 10.71
N GLU A 46 -10.99 -21.42 10.88
CA GLU A 46 -11.78 -22.43 10.17
C GLU A 46 -13.27 -22.33 10.51
N LEU A 47 -13.58 -22.16 11.80
CA LEU A 47 -14.95 -22.10 12.32
C LEU A 47 -15.52 -20.67 12.40
N GLY A 48 -14.71 -19.64 12.16
CA GLY A 48 -15.11 -18.24 12.26
C GLY A 48 -15.26 -17.76 13.71
N GLU A 49 -14.49 -18.32 14.64
CA GLU A 49 -14.55 -17.94 16.06
C GLU A 49 -13.60 -16.78 16.35
N ILE A 50 -14.11 -15.76 17.04
CA ILE A 50 -13.37 -14.57 17.44
C ILE A 50 -13.47 -14.33 18.95
N ARG A 51 -12.46 -13.65 19.50
CA ARG A 51 -12.49 -13.03 20.82
C ARG A 51 -12.65 -11.53 20.65
N LEU A 52 -13.60 -10.97 21.39
CA LEU A 52 -13.78 -9.54 21.55
C LEU A 52 -13.23 -9.13 22.90
N THR A 53 -12.48 -8.04 22.95
CA THR A 53 -12.03 -7.41 24.19
C THR A 53 -12.52 -5.96 24.22
N ASN A 54 -13.38 -5.65 25.18
CA ASN A 54 -13.97 -4.33 25.38
C ASN A 54 -12.98 -3.37 26.07
N PRO A 55 -13.26 -2.04 26.06
CA PRO A 55 -12.41 -1.05 26.73
C PRO A 55 -12.18 -1.29 28.23
N ASP A 56 -13.16 -1.91 28.89
CA ASP A 56 -13.08 -2.25 30.32
C ASP A 56 -12.27 -3.54 30.60
N GLY A 57 -11.73 -4.17 29.55
CA GLY A 57 -10.96 -5.41 29.62
C GLY A 57 -11.82 -6.67 29.66
N THR A 58 -13.15 -6.56 29.65
CA THR A 58 -14.03 -7.74 29.56
C THR A 58 -13.86 -8.42 28.21
N THR A 59 -13.83 -9.75 28.22
CA THR A 59 -13.69 -10.57 27.02
C THR A 59 -14.95 -11.41 26.78
N SER A 60 -15.30 -11.59 25.52
CA SER A 60 -16.36 -12.50 25.09
C SER A 60 -15.96 -13.19 23.80
N GLU A 61 -16.39 -14.43 23.61
CA GLU A 61 -16.17 -15.18 22.39
C GLU A 61 -17.45 -15.23 21.57
N ALA A 62 -17.31 -15.18 20.25
CA ALA A 62 -18.42 -15.22 19.31
C ALA A 62 -18.01 -16.01 18.07
N GLN A 63 -18.99 -16.67 17.45
CA GLN A 63 -18.80 -17.40 16.20
C GLN A 63 -19.60 -16.73 15.10
N PHE A 64 -18.98 -16.55 13.93
CA PHE A 64 -19.60 -15.98 12.75
C PHE A 64 -19.50 -16.96 11.59
N ASP A 65 -20.48 -16.90 10.68
CA ASP A 65 -20.43 -17.68 9.45
C ASP A 65 -19.32 -17.20 8.49
N LEU A 66 -19.00 -15.90 8.55
CA LEU A 66 -17.89 -15.28 7.83
C LEU A 66 -17.18 -14.26 8.72
N VAL A 67 -15.86 -14.32 8.76
CA VAL A 67 -14.99 -13.30 9.36
C VAL A 67 -14.13 -12.69 8.25
N VAL A 68 -14.17 -11.37 8.07
CA VAL A 68 -13.29 -10.65 7.13
C VAL A 68 -12.30 -9.81 7.93
N ALA A 69 -11.06 -10.27 8.01
CA ALA A 69 -9.99 -9.57 8.69
C ALA A 69 -9.32 -8.54 7.77
N SER A 70 -9.51 -7.26 8.10
CA SER A 70 -8.88 -6.10 7.46
C SER A 70 -7.94 -5.35 8.41
N ASP A 71 -7.26 -6.11 9.28
CA ASP A 71 -6.44 -5.66 10.41
C ASP A 71 -5.01 -5.22 10.04
N GLY A 72 -4.77 -4.94 8.76
CA GLY A 72 -3.56 -4.27 8.25
C GLY A 72 -2.31 -5.15 8.16
N ALA A 73 -1.17 -4.54 7.79
CA ALA A 73 0.08 -5.26 7.51
C ALA A 73 0.59 -6.08 8.71
N GLY A 74 0.27 -5.64 9.93
CA GLY A 74 0.54 -6.33 11.20
C GLY A 74 -0.48 -7.41 11.57
N SER A 75 -1.31 -7.90 10.62
CA SER A 75 -2.45 -8.78 10.86
C SER A 75 -2.21 -9.90 11.87
N ALA A 76 -3.03 -9.88 12.92
CA ALA A 76 -3.13 -10.96 13.91
C ALA A 76 -3.90 -12.15 13.32
N ALA A 77 -4.94 -11.90 12.53
CA ALA A 77 -5.71 -12.94 11.85
C ALA A 77 -4.81 -13.79 10.93
N ARG A 78 -3.97 -13.17 10.12
CA ARG A 78 -3.02 -13.89 9.24
C ARG A 78 -2.04 -14.75 10.04
N ARG A 79 -1.54 -14.26 11.19
CA ARG A 79 -0.65 -15.05 12.07
C ARG A 79 -1.40 -16.24 12.65
N GLN A 80 -2.65 -16.05 13.06
CA GLN A 80 -3.48 -17.13 13.57
C GLN A 80 -3.72 -18.18 12.48
N MET A 81 -4.08 -17.79 11.25
CA MET A 81 -4.26 -18.72 10.14
C MET A 81 -3.02 -19.57 9.88
N GLN A 82 -1.84 -18.95 9.89
CA GLN A 82 -0.55 -19.65 9.74
C GLN A 82 -0.27 -20.62 10.91
N ALA A 83 -0.67 -20.27 12.13
CA ALA A 83 -0.52 -21.14 13.29
C ALA A 83 -1.53 -22.29 13.30
N SER A 84 -2.74 -22.08 12.77
CA SER A 84 -3.84 -23.05 12.78
C SER A 84 -3.73 -24.10 11.68
N SER A 85 -3.05 -23.82 10.57
CA SER A 85 -2.96 -24.77 9.44
C SER A 85 -1.60 -24.75 8.76
N SER A 86 -1.01 -25.94 8.57
CA SER A 86 0.22 -26.12 7.80
C SER A 86 0.05 -25.89 6.29
N SER A 87 -1.18 -25.91 5.76
CA SER A 87 -1.47 -25.57 4.37
C SER A 87 -1.50 -24.05 4.11
N PHE A 88 -1.64 -23.25 5.17
CA PHE A 88 -1.59 -21.80 5.08
C PHE A 88 -0.17 -21.30 5.33
N THR A 89 0.56 -20.96 4.27
CA THR A 89 1.93 -20.48 4.36
C THR A 89 2.00 -18.97 4.13
N VAL A 90 2.91 -18.32 4.86
CA VAL A 90 3.20 -16.89 4.71
C VAL A 90 4.69 -16.71 4.54
N GLU A 91 5.09 -16.20 3.38
CA GLU A 91 6.46 -15.80 3.10
C GLU A 91 6.62 -14.31 3.38
N SER A 92 7.75 -13.92 3.97
CA SER A 92 8.07 -12.52 4.24
C SER A 92 9.26 -12.09 3.41
N MET A 93 9.16 -10.90 2.83
CA MET A 93 10.22 -10.28 2.05
C MET A 93 10.49 -8.88 2.61
N ASP A 94 11.73 -8.42 2.48
CA ASP A 94 12.15 -7.10 2.92
C ASP A 94 13.26 -6.60 1.99
N ASN A 95 13.04 -5.50 1.28
CA ASN A 95 14.08 -4.84 0.47
C ASN A 95 14.86 -3.79 1.28
N GLY A 96 14.62 -3.69 2.59
CA GLY A 96 15.36 -2.83 3.51
C GLY A 96 14.96 -1.35 3.45
N ASN A 97 13.97 -0.98 2.64
CA ASN A 97 13.53 0.41 2.56
C ASN A 97 12.92 0.90 3.88
N HIS A 98 13.27 2.12 4.24
CA HIS A 98 12.63 2.85 5.31
C HIS A 98 12.27 4.26 4.85
N SER A 99 11.34 4.91 5.54
CA SER A 99 10.90 6.26 5.21
C SER A 99 10.64 7.10 6.45
N MET A 100 10.77 8.42 6.29
CA MET A 100 10.38 9.45 7.26
C MET A 100 9.59 10.55 6.55
N MET A 101 8.80 11.33 7.28
CA MET A 101 7.96 12.38 6.71
C MET A 101 8.51 13.76 7.06
N LEU A 102 8.81 14.57 6.05
CA LEU A 102 9.17 15.97 6.21
C LEU A 102 7.97 16.84 5.82
N ALA A 103 7.54 17.72 6.71
CA ALA A 103 6.52 18.72 6.38
C ALA A 103 7.14 19.79 5.47
N PHE A 104 6.41 20.18 4.42
CA PHE A 104 6.74 21.36 3.64
C PHE A 104 5.82 22.49 4.08
N ASP A 105 6.38 23.49 4.74
CA ASP A 105 5.68 24.60 5.39
C ASP A 105 6.29 25.97 5.05
N GLN A 106 7.28 26.00 4.16
CA GLN A 106 7.98 27.21 3.75
C GLN A 106 8.11 27.27 2.22
N ASN A 107 8.06 28.48 1.64
CA ASN A 107 8.35 28.72 0.21
C ASN A 107 7.55 27.83 -0.78
N THR A 108 6.36 27.33 -0.39
CA THR A 108 5.57 26.40 -1.21
C THR A 108 4.76 27.08 -2.30
N ASP A 109 4.74 28.42 -2.35
CA ASP A 109 3.97 29.21 -3.34
C ASP A 109 4.39 28.92 -4.80
N GLY A 110 5.61 28.41 -5.00
CA GLY A 110 6.12 27.98 -6.30
C GLY A 110 5.82 26.52 -6.66
N LEU A 111 5.13 25.78 -5.79
CA LEU A 111 4.71 24.41 -6.04
C LEU A 111 3.23 24.40 -6.46
N ASP A 112 2.91 23.56 -7.42
CA ASP A 112 1.55 23.35 -7.90
C ASP A 112 0.94 22.13 -7.19
N PRO A 113 -0.12 22.32 -6.38
CA PRO A 113 -0.73 21.26 -5.59
C PRO A 113 -1.41 20.16 -6.42
N SER A 114 -1.54 20.31 -7.75
CA SER A 114 -2.03 19.23 -8.61
C SER A 114 -0.96 18.18 -8.95
N TYR A 115 0.31 18.41 -8.61
CA TYR A 115 1.41 17.50 -8.95
C TYR A 115 1.90 16.68 -7.76
N LEU A 116 2.29 15.44 -8.05
CA LEU A 116 3.14 14.63 -7.19
C LEU A 116 4.60 14.77 -7.67
N TYR A 117 5.43 15.41 -6.86
CA TYR A 117 6.83 15.70 -7.17
C TYR A 117 7.73 14.54 -6.75
N VAL A 118 8.67 14.16 -7.62
CA VAL A 118 9.80 13.30 -7.26
C VAL A 118 11.09 14.13 -7.36
N PHE A 119 11.64 14.55 -6.23
CA PHE A 119 12.79 15.49 -6.20
C PHE A 119 14.15 14.79 -6.27
N SER A 120 14.20 13.48 -6.02
CA SER A 120 15.43 12.70 -6.00
C SER A 120 15.21 11.29 -6.48
N PRO A 121 16.06 10.78 -7.39
CA PRO A 121 16.12 9.35 -7.67
C PRO A 121 16.83 8.60 -6.54
N PRO A 122 16.79 7.25 -6.54
CA PRO A 122 17.54 6.39 -5.62
C PRO A 122 19.05 6.76 -5.52
N PRO A 123 19.73 6.44 -4.40
CA PRO A 123 19.24 5.62 -3.29
C PRO A 123 18.33 6.36 -2.30
N VAL A 124 18.27 7.70 -2.34
CA VAL A 124 17.35 8.46 -1.49
C VAL A 124 16.22 9.01 -2.34
N MET A 125 15.03 8.43 -2.21
CA MET A 125 13.87 8.86 -2.99
C MET A 125 13.07 9.88 -2.19
N THR A 126 12.75 11.01 -2.81
CA THR A 126 11.91 12.05 -2.19
C THR A 126 10.66 12.26 -3.01
N VAL A 127 9.50 11.99 -2.40
CA VAL A 127 8.19 12.14 -3.05
C VAL A 127 7.37 13.13 -2.25
N ALA A 128 6.92 14.21 -2.89
CA ALA A 128 6.14 15.25 -2.24
C ALA A 128 4.82 15.50 -2.96
N GLY A 129 3.81 15.89 -2.20
CA GLY A 129 2.50 16.25 -2.71
C GLY A 129 1.73 17.11 -1.73
N ALA A 130 0.52 17.48 -2.14
CA ALA A 130 -0.39 18.25 -1.32
C ALA A 130 -1.67 17.45 -1.02
N ILE A 131 -2.18 17.62 0.20
CA ILE A 131 -3.54 17.25 0.58
C ILE A 131 -4.31 18.52 0.94
N ASN A 132 -5.62 18.41 1.09
CA ASN A 132 -6.44 19.50 1.61
C ASN A 132 -5.95 19.87 3.02
N GLY A 133 -5.74 21.17 3.27
CA GLY A 133 -5.54 21.67 4.62
C GLY A 133 -6.88 21.92 5.31
N VAL A 134 -6.82 22.56 6.48
CA VAL A 134 -7.97 22.74 7.38
C VAL A 134 -9.13 23.48 6.71
N SER A 135 -8.85 24.42 5.80
CA SER A 135 -9.87 25.18 5.06
C SER A 135 -10.12 24.66 3.64
N GLY A 136 -9.69 23.43 3.34
CA GLY A 136 -9.91 22.78 2.06
C GLY A 136 -8.79 23.02 1.02
N LYS A 137 -9.14 22.93 -0.26
CA LYS A 137 -8.21 22.96 -1.40
C LYS A 137 -7.42 24.27 -1.52
N SER A 138 -8.00 25.40 -1.10
CA SER A 138 -7.34 26.72 -1.15
C SER A 138 -6.23 26.90 -0.11
N THR A 139 -6.10 25.97 0.83
CA THR A 139 -5.05 25.94 1.84
C THR A 139 -4.35 24.59 1.81
N PRO A 140 -3.56 24.27 0.76
CA PRO A 140 -2.93 22.96 0.65
C PRO A 140 -1.98 22.69 1.83
N LYS A 141 -2.04 21.49 2.38
CA LYS A 141 -1.07 20.99 3.36
C LYS A 141 -0.09 20.08 2.63
N TRP A 142 1.17 20.49 2.59
CA TRP A 142 2.22 19.78 1.87
C TRP A 142 2.95 18.76 2.74
N PHE A 143 3.37 17.67 2.11
CA PHE A 143 4.18 16.63 2.74
C PHE A 143 5.27 16.17 1.77
N CYS A 144 6.36 15.65 2.32
CA CYS A 144 7.42 14.99 1.58
C CYS A 144 7.83 13.70 2.30
N GLN A 145 7.62 12.57 1.65
CA GLN A 145 8.22 11.30 2.07
C GLN A 145 9.69 11.29 1.65
N VAL A 146 10.58 11.03 2.60
CA VAL A 146 12.02 10.82 2.37
C VAL A 146 12.32 9.35 2.63
N GLY A 147 12.64 8.61 1.57
CA GLY A 147 12.91 7.17 1.59
C GLY A 147 14.40 6.85 1.52
N PHE A 148 14.85 5.87 2.29
CA PHE A 148 16.26 5.47 2.45
C PHE A 148 16.44 3.94 2.35
N PRO A 149 17.63 3.48 1.94
CA PRO A 149 18.08 2.13 2.25
C PRO A 149 18.47 2.07 3.73
N GLY A 150 17.76 1.25 4.50
CA GLY A 150 17.94 1.09 5.95
C GLY A 150 17.35 2.24 6.77
N ALA A 151 17.14 1.96 8.07
CA ALA A 151 16.62 2.93 9.00
C ALA A 151 17.60 4.10 9.23
N LYS A 152 17.05 5.29 9.46
CA LYS A 152 17.80 6.48 9.86
C LYS A 152 17.38 6.95 11.24
N SER A 153 18.33 7.51 11.97
CA SER A 153 18.11 8.24 13.21
C SER A 153 19.15 9.34 13.29
N PHE A 154 18.84 10.38 14.06
CA PHE A 154 19.70 11.55 14.19
C PHE A 154 19.90 11.84 15.67
N ALA A 155 21.15 12.11 16.07
CA ALA A 155 21.45 12.55 17.43
C ALA A 155 21.15 14.05 17.59
N THR A 156 21.23 14.82 16.50
CA THR A 156 21.01 16.26 16.49
C THR A 156 20.22 16.72 15.26
N VAL A 157 19.59 17.89 15.37
CA VAL A 157 18.91 18.53 14.23
C VAL A 157 19.89 18.88 13.11
N ASP A 158 21.14 19.23 13.45
CA ASP A 158 22.17 19.55 12.47
C ASP A 158 22.56 18.35 11.59
N GLU A 159 22.59 17.14 12.16
CA GLU A 159 22.80 15.90 11.39
C GLU A 159 21.67 15.66 10.38
N ALA A 160 20.42 15.83 10.81
CA ALA A 160 19.26 15.71 9.93
C ALA A 160 19.31 16.76 8.81
N LYS A 161 19.61 18.01 9.15
CA LYS A 161 19.76 19.12 8.20
C LYS A 161 20.91 18.87 7.22
N ALA A 162 22.03 18.34 7.69
CA ALA A 162 23.17 17.97 6.86
C ALA A 162 22.79 16.87 5.86
N LEU A 163 22.09 15.83 6.32
CA LEU A 163 21.58 14.77 5.44
C LEU A 163 20.64 15.33 4.37
N LEU A 164 19.61 16.11 4.73
CA LEU A 164 18.67 16.69 3.77
C LEU A 164 19.36 17.56 2.71
N LYS A 165 20.46 18.24 3.08
CA LYS A 165 21.27 19.06 2.16
C LYS A 165 22.26 18.24 1.34
N SER A 166 22.84 17.17 1.89
CA SER A 166 23.84 16.33 1.22
C SER A 166 23.22 15.31 0.27
N THR A 167 21.94 15.02 0.44
CA THR A 167 21.21 13.98 -0.28
C THR A 167 21.13 14.21 -1.80
N LEU A 168 21.55 15.37 -2.34
CA LEU A 168 21.17 15.76 -3.71
C LEU A 168 22.22 16.48 -4.56
N PRO A 169 22.08 16.38 -5.90
CA PRO A 169 22.66 17.33 -6.85
C PRO A 169 22.22 18.77 -6.54
N PRO A 170 22.99 19.80 -6.95
CA PRO A 170 22.74 21.20 -6.58
C PRO A 170 21.41 21.81 -7.07
N PHE A 171 20.59 21.07 -7.84
CA PHE A 171 19.45 21.63 -8.59
C PHE A 171 18.06 21.42 -7.97
N THR A 172 17.85 20.50 -7.03
CA THR A 172 16.49 20.20 -6.53
C THR A 172 16.15 20.83 -5.18
N SER A 173 17.14 21.19 -4.35
CA SER A 173 17.05 21.99 -3.11
C SER A 173 15.72 21.90 -2.30
N PHE A 174 15.08 20.73 -2.23
CA PHE A 174 13.73 20.59 -1.68
C PHE A 174 13.65 20.96 -0.20
N TRP A 175 14.76 20.83 0.53
CA TRP A 175 14.87 21.22 1.94
C TRP A 175 14.49 22.69 2.16
N LYS A 176 14.55 23.55 1.14
CA LYS A 176 14.10 24.96 1.21
C LYS A 176 12.59 25.10 1.47
N TYR A 177 11.84 24.02 1.26
CA TYR A 177 10.41 23.97 1.49
C TYR A 177 10.04 23.62 2.94
N ALA A 178 11.04 23.27 3.77
CA ALA A 178 10.85 22.92 5.17
C ALA A 178 11.52 23.95 6.08
N SER A 179 10.78 24.43 7.06
CA SER A 179 11.28 25.31 8.12
C SER A 179 12.25 24.57 9.05
N ASP A 180 13.02 25.32 9.84
CA ASP A 180 13.89 24.73 10.87
C ASP A 180 13.09 23.92 11.90
N ALA A 181 11.83 24.31 12.17
CA ALA A 181 10.94 23.56 13.05
C ALA A 181 10.52 22.22 12.43
N ALA A 182 10.13 22.20 11.14
CA ALA A 182 9.80 20.96 10.43
C ALA A 182 11.01 20.00 10.34
N ILE A 183 12.23 20.53 10.20
CA ILE A 183 13.46 19.72 10.21
C ILE A 183 13.75 19.19 11.62
N ALA A 184 13.51 19.98 12.67
CA ALA A 184 13.63 19.51 14.05
C ALA A 184 12.65 18.37 14.35
N ASP A 185 11.38 18.49 13.93
CA ASP A 185 10.39 17.43 14.05
C ASP A 185 10.84 16.17 13.30
N PHE A 186 11.29 16.32 12.05
CA PHE A 186 11.85 15.24 11.24
C PHE A 186 12.99 14.52 11.96
N ALA A 187 13.92 15.25 12.60
CA ALA A 187 15.06 14.66 13.29
C ALA A 187 14.66 13.73 14.46
N THR A 188 13.49 13.96 15.06
CA THR A 188 12.99 13.17 16.20
C THR A 188 12.07 12.01 15.80
N GLN A 189 11.67 11.92 14.52
CA GLN A 189 10.76 10.86 14.06
C GLN A 189 11.42 9.48 14.10
N VAL A 190 10.60 8.46 14.39
CA VAL A 190 10.99 7.07 14.18
C VAL A 190 10.93 6.76 12.69
N CYS A 191 12.04 6.29 12.13
CA CYS A 191 12.10 5.85 10.74
C CYS A 191 11.29 4.56 10.56
N ILE A 192 10.34 4.58 9.63
CA ILE A 192 9.37 3.49 9.45
C ILE A 192 9.83 2.56 8.33
N ALA A 193 9.81 1.25 8.58
CA ALA A 193 10.07 0.26 7.54
C ALA A 193 8.97 0.29 6.47
N THR A 194 9.36 0.53 5.22
CA THR A 194 8.46 0.60 4.05
C THR A 194 8.83 -0.41 2.97
N GLY A 195 9.83 -1.27 3.22
CA GLY A 195 10.32 -2.28 2.30
C GLY A 195 9.72 -3.68 2.46
N LYS A 196 8.86 -3.85 3.47
CA LYS A 196 8.32 -5.16 3.83
C LYS A 196 7.17 -5.56 2.92
N ALA A 197 7.18 -6.82 2.50
CA ALA A 197 6.10 -7.45 1.76
C ALA A 197 5.80 -8.84 2.33
N LYS A 198 4.60 -9.36 2.07
CA LYS A 198 4.26 -10.75 2.37
C LYS A 198 3.53 -11.42 1.21
N THR A 199 3.72 -12.73 1.11
CA THR A 199 2.98 -13.60 0.20
C THR A 199 2.24 -14.62 1.04
N CYS A 200 0.91 -14.70 0.89
CA CYS A 200 0.11 -15.76 1.48
C CYS A 200 -0.20 -16.83 0.42
N SER A 201 -0.23 -18.11 0.80
CA SER A 201 -0.66 -19.19 -0.10
C SER A 201 -2.14 -19.06 -0.51
N SER A 202 -2.96 -18.49 0.38
CA SER A 202 -4.38 -18.18 0.18
C SER A 202 -4.74 -16.87 0.88
N PHE A 203 -5.90 -16.28 0.55
CA PHE A 203 -6.52 -15.18 1.29
C PHE A 203 -7.66 -15.62 2.18
N HIS A 204 -7.82 -16.92 2.43
CA HIS A 204 -8.79 -17.47 3.36
C HIS A 204 -8.29 -18.75 4.03
N LEU A 205 -8.97 -19.12 5.12
CA LEU A 205 -8.87 -20.40 5.82
C LEU A 205 -10.23 -20.65 6.48
N GLY A 206 -10.92 -21.72 6.05
CA GLY A 206 -12.32 -22.00 6.36
C GLY A 206 -13.22 -20.78 6.23
N ARG A 207 -13.78 -20.30 7.34
CA ARG A 207 -14.72 -19.17 7.41
C ARG A 207 -14.08 -17.79 7.54
N THR A 208 -12.75 -17.70 7.54
CA THR A 208 -12.03 -16.43 7.70
C THR A 208 -11.30 -16.02 6.43
N ALA A 209 -11.53 -14.78 5.97
CA ALA A 209 -10.84 -14.15 4.85
C ALA A 209 -9.90 -13.02 5.32
N LEU A 210 -8.81 -12.80 4.59
CA LEU A 210 -7.92 -11.65 4.73
C LEU A 210 -8.24 -10.62 3.64
N LEU A 211 -8.22 -9.33 3.99
CA LEU A 211 -8.51 -8.24 3.07
C LEU A 211 -7.49 -7.11 3.17
N GLY A 212 -7.07 -6.55 2.02
CA GLY A 212 -6.08 -5.48 1.95
C GLY A 212 -4.73 -5.91 2.51
N ASP A 213 -4.06 -5.02 3.24
CA ASP A 213 -2.74 -5.28 3.85
C ASP A 213 -2.72 -6.47 4.82
N ALA A 214 -3.88 -6.95 5.30
CA ALA A 214 -3.95 -8.18 6.09
C ALA A 214 -3.50 -9.39 5.28
N GLY A 215 -3.84 -9.47 3.99
CA GLY A 215 -3.43 -10.53 3.08
C GLY A 215 -2.25 -10.14 2.18
N VAL A 216 -2.22 -8.89 1.72
CA VAL A 216 -1.32 -8.41 0.66
C VAL A 216 -0.59 -7.12 1.06
N PRO A 217 0.27 -7.13 2.09
CA PRO A 217 1.11 -5.97 2.37
C PRO A 217 2.27 -5.91 1.36
N PHE A 218 2.51 -4.74 0.77
CA PHE A 218 3.60 -4.48 -0.18
C PHE A 218 4.14 -3.04 -0.05
N PRO A 219 5.36 -2.74 -0.56
CA PRO A 219 5.92 -1.39 -0.50
C PRO A 219 5.02 -0.31 -1.15
N PRO A 220 5.12 0.96 -0.74
CA PRO A 220 4.16 1.97 -1.18
C PRO A 220 4.48 2.50 -2.59
N ILE A 221 3.80 1.98 -3.62
CA ILE A 221 3.80 2.58 -4.98
C ILE A 221 2.57 3.45 -5.29
N GLY A 222 1.78 3.77 -4.26
CA GLY A 222 0.52 4.51 -4.39
C GLY A 222 -0.69 3.66 -4.78
N GLN A 223 -0.61 2.33 -4.59
CA GLN A 223 -1.68 1.39 -4.95
C GLN A 223 -2.31 0.64 -3.76
N GLY A 224 -1.82 0.81 -2.52
CA GLY A 224 -2.31 0.02 -1.37
C GLY A 224 -3.82 0.12 -1.14
N VAL A 225 -4.37 1.34 -1.10
CA VAL A 225 -5.81 1.54 -0.90
C VAL A 225 -6.64 1.10 -2.11
N ASN A 226 -6.16 1.33 -3.34
CA ASN A 226 -6.86 0.94 -4.56
C ASN A 226 -6.95 -0.58 -4.66
N ALA A 227 -5.82 -1.27 -4.50
CA ALA A 227 -5.76 -2.73 -4.48
C ALA A 227 -6.65 -3.32 -3.38
N ALA A 228 -6.71 -2.69 -2.19
CA ALA A 228 -7.62 -3.14 -1.13
C ALA A 228 -9.11 -2.98 -1.51
N MET A 229 -9.49 -1.90 -2.20
CA MET A 229 -10.87 -1.68 -2.68
C MET A 229 -11.23 -2.63 -3.83
N GLU A 230 -10.31 -2.87 -4.76
CA GLU A 230 -10.47 -3.86 -5.82
C GLU A 230 -10.61 -5.27 -5.24
N MET A 231 -9.76 -5.63 -4.27
CA MET A 231 -9.85 -6.90 -3.53
C MET A 231 -11.20 -7.06 -2.83
N ALA A 232 -11.72 -5.99 -2.21
CA ALA A 232 -13.04 -6.01 -1.56
C ALA A 232 -14.18 -6.23 -2.57
N THR A 233 -14.05 -5.64 -3.76
CA THR A 233 -14.99 -5.82 -4.87
C THR A 233 -14.96 -7.26 -5.38
N VAL A 234 -13.78 -7.86 -5.51
CA VAL A 234 -13.66 -9.27 -5.92
C VAL A 234 -14.26 -10.21 -4.87
N LEU A 235 -14.03 -9.95 -3.58
CA LEU A 235 -14.65 -10.70 -2.48
C LEU A 235 -16.18 -10.61 -2.52
N GLU A 236 -16.73 -9.40 -2.69
CA GLU A 236 -18.19 -9.21 -2.83
C GLU A 236 -18.73 -10.01 -4.02
N GLN A 237 -18.10 -9.92 -5.18
CA GLN A 237 -18.56 -10.63 -6.37
C GLN A 237 -18.55 -12.15 -6.20
N THR A 238 -17.52 -12.73 -5.57
CA THR A 238 -17.45 -14.18 -5.38
C THR A 238 -18.43 -14.66 -4.31
N LEU A 239 -18.61 -13.88 -3.23
CA LEU A 239 -19.67 -14.13 -2.25
C LEU A 239 -21.04 -14.09 -2.94
N THR A 240 -21.37 -13.01 -3.63
CA THR A 240 -22.64 -12.84 -4.34
C THR A 240 -22.90 -13.98 -5.33
N ALA A 241 -21.91 -14.40 -6.12
CA ALA A 241 -22.06 -15.48 -7.09
C ALA A 241 -22.37 -16.86 -6.46
N HIS A 242 -21.87 -17.14 -5.27
CA HIS A 242 -22.09 -18.43 -4.59
C HIS A 242 -23.30 -18.42 -3.65
N LEU A 243 -23.70 -17.24 -3.18
CA LEU A 243 -24.67 -17.10 -2.10
C LEU A 243 -26.06 -16.61 -2.57
N GLN A 244 -26.22 -16.26 -3.86
CA GLN A 244 -27.49 -15.79 -4.43
C GLN A 244 -28.56 -16.88 -4.65
N SER A 245 -28.39 -18.12 -4.15
CA SER A 245 -29.45 -19.14 -4.17
C SER A 245 -30.55 -18.81 -3.15
N GLN A 246 -31.81 -19.17 -3.46
CA GLN A 246 -32.94 -19.03 -2.52
C GLN A 246 -32.74 -19.86 -1.22
N ASP A 247 -31.87 -20.85 -1.28
CA ASP A 247 -31.36 -21.63 -0.16
C ASP A 247 -29.89 -21.25 0.09
N TRP A 248 -29.65 -20.11 0.76
CA TRP A 248 -28.31 -19.76 1.24
C TRP A 248 -27.88 -20.80 2.30
N ASP A 249 -26.64 -21.29 2.18
CA ASP A 249 -26.04 -22.19 3.16
C ASP A 249 -24.66 -21.64 3.56
N ALA A 250 -24.45 -21.43 4.86
CA ALA A 250 -23.16 -21.01 5.41
C ALA A 250 -22.04 -22.03 5.09
N ALA A 251 -22.38 -23.28 4.78
CA ALA A 251 -21.43 -24.27 4.30
C ALA A 251 -20.80 -23.92 2.93
N ALA A 252 -21.41 -23.03 2.15
CA ALA A 252 -20.89 -22.56 0.86
C ALA A 252 -19.84 -21.43 1.00
N ILE A 253 -19.66 -20.86 2.20
CA ILE A 253 -18.73 -19.74 2.42
C ILE A 253 -17.28 -20.13 2.09
N PRO A 254 -16.73 -21.28 2.54
CA PRO A 254 -15.37 -21.67 2.17
C PRO A 254 -15.15 -21.76 0.66
N ASP A 255 -16.14 -22.26 -0.10
CA ASP A 255 -16.05 -22.34 -1.57
C ASP A 255 -16.05 -20.95 -2.22
N ALA A 256 -16.89 -20.03 -1.73
CA ALA A 256 -16.89 -18.64 -2.18
C ALA A 256 -15.55 -17.94 -1.89
N LEU A 257 -14.93 -18.22 -0.74
CA LEU A 257 -13.63 -17.69 -0.36
C LEU A 257 -12.47 -18.35 -1.14
N ALA A 258 -12.61 -19.62 -1.54
CA ALA A 258 -11.70 -20.27 -2.46
C ALA A 258 -11.73 -19.63 -3.84
N ALA A 259 -12.92 -19.34 -4.37
CA ALA A 259 -13.07 -18.59 -5.62
C ALA A 259 -12.47 -17.17 -5.52
N PHE A 260 -12.63 -16.50 -4.37
CA PHE A 260 -11.98 -15.21 -4.09
C PHE A 260 -10.45 -15.31 -4.17
N THR A 261 -9.84 -16.29 -3.49
CA THR A 261 -8.39 -16.51 -3.54
C THR A 261 -7.93 -16.75 -4.98
N ILE A 262 -8.60 -17.65 -5.71
CA ILE A 262 -8.23 -17.97 -7.10
C ILE A 262 -8.25 -16.74 -7.99
N LYS A 263 -9.28 -15.90 -7.85
CA LYS A 263 -9.47 -14.71 -8.69
C LYS A 263 -8.49 -13.58 -8.35
N TRP A 264 -8.21 -13.34 -7.06
CA TRP A 264 -7.38 -12.20 -6.65
C TRP A 264 -5.88 -12.51 -6.57
N LYS A 265 -5.49 -13.77 -6.37
CA LYS A 265 -4.08 -14.14 -6.12
C LYS A 265 -3.12 -13.71 -7.24
N PRO A 266 -3.44 -13.85 -8.54
CA PRO A 266 -2.56 -13.35 -9.60
C PRO A 266 -2.30 -11.85 -9.51
N GLU A 267 -3.33 -11.06 -9.20
CA GLU A 267 -3.24 -9.60 -9.07
C GLU A 267 -2.41 -9.19 -7.85
N ALA A 268 -2.65 -9.85 -6.71
CA ALA A 268 -1.89 -9.65 -5.48
C ALA A 268 -0.40 -10.03 -5.63
N ASP A 269 -0.11 -11.13 -6.32
CA ASP A 269 1.26 -11.55 -6.60
C ASP A 269 1.96 -10.56 -7.54
N ALA A 270 1.24 -10.05 -8.55
CA ALA A 270 1.79 -9.12 -9.51
C ALA A 270 2.09 -7.74 -8.89
N ILE A 271 1.13 -7.12 -8.19
CA ILE A 271 1.32 -5.79 -7.61
C ILE A 271 2.46 -5.77 -6.59
N ARG A 272 2.60 -6.87 -5.84
CA ARG A 272 3.71 -7.06 -4.90
C ARG A 272 5.04 -7.13 -5.63
N THR A 273 5.16 -7.92 -6.69
CA THR A 273 6.40 -8.04 -7.49
C THR A 273 6.76 -6.68 -8.09
N ILE A 274 5.82 -6.02 -8.77
CA ILE A 274 5.98 -4.68 -9.34
C ILE A 274 6.50 -3.71 -8.28
N SER A 275 5.89 -3.74 -7.10
CA SER A 275 6.26 -2.85 -6.01
C SER A 275 7.62 -3.18 -5.39
N PHE A 276 7.92 -4.47 -5.19
CA PHE A 276 9.10 -4.90 -4.47
C PHE A 276 10.36 -4.68 -5.31
N GLU A 277 10.29 -5.04 -6.60
CA GLU A 277 11.38 -4.84 -7.56
C GLU A 277 11.52 -3.36 -7.94
N GLY A 278 10.40 -2.69 -8.24
CA GLY A 278 10.42 -1.30 -8.71
C GLY A 278 10.91 -0.28 -7.67
N LEU A 279 10.83 -0.62 -6.37
CA LEU A 279 11.22 0.27 -5.27
C LEU A 279 12.45 -0.21 -4.48
N ASN A 280 13.27 -1.17 -4.91
CA ASN A 280 14.46 -1.53 -4.15
C ASN A 280 15.52 -0.38 -4.17
N LEU A 281 15.52 0.50 -3.16
CA LEU A 281 16.34 1.72 -3.18
C LEU A 281 17.84 1.42 -3.11
N ALA A 282 18.22 0.34 -2.43
CA ALA A 282 19.62 -0.09 -2.33
C ALA A 282 20.16 -0.52 -3.70
N GLU A 283 19.44 -1.39 -4.40
CA GLU A 283 19.83 -1.89 -5.72
C GLU A 283 19.78 -0.77 -6.75
N ARG A 284 18.70 0.02 -6.79
CA ARG A 284 18.57 1.13 -7.74
C ARG A 284 19.58 2.25 -7.51
N GLY A 285 20.10 2.39 -6.29
CA GLY A 285 21.21 3.30 -6.00
C GLY A 285 22.54 2.91 -6.67
N ASN A 286 22.68 1.64 -7.11
CA ASN A 286 23.85 1.13 -7.82
C ASN A 286 23.68 1.15 -9.34
N ASP A 287 22.50 1.55 -9.85
CA ASP A 287 22.24 1.59 -11.27
C ASP A 287 23.13 2.64 -11.97
N SER A 288 23.78 2.24 -13.06
CA SER A 288 24.56 3.18 -13.86
C SER A 288 23.65 4.24 -14.50
N ASN A 289 24.18 5.46 -14.70
CA ASN A 289 23.46 6.52 -15.43
C ASN A 289 22.99 6.07 -16.82
N LEU A 290 23.70 5.13 -17.45
CA LEU A 290 23.34 4.53 -18.74
C LEU A 290 22.09 3.64 -18.61
N LYS A 291 22.00 2.83 -17.55
CA LYS A 291 20.82 2.01 -17.26
C LYS A 291 19.61 2.89 -16.98
N LEU A 292 19.75 3.92 -16.14
CA LEU A 292 18.68 4.87 -15.86
C LEU A 292 18.22 5.61 -17.13
N ALA A 293 19.15 6.03 -17.98
CA ALA A 293 18.83 6.65 -19.26
C ALA A 293 18.13 5.68 -20.22
N ALA A 294 18.55 4.41 -20.27
CA ALA A 294 17.89 3.38 -21.07
C ALA A 294 16.48 3.09 -20.57
N GLU A 295 16.25 3.01 -19.26
CA GLU A 295 14.93 2.89 -18.65
C GLU A 295 14.04 4.09 -19.01
N LEU A 296 14.56 5.32 -18.91
CA LEU A 296 13.84 6.54 -19.28
C LEU A 296 13.49 6.58 -20.78
N VAL A 297 14.41 6.16 -21.64
CA VAL A 297 14.18 6.06 -23.09
C VAL A 297 13.16 4.96 -23.40
N THR A 298 13.25 3.81 -22.73
CA THR A 298 12.28 2.71 -22.87
C THR A 298 10.88 3.15 -22.41
N HIS A 299 10.78 3.85 -21.28
CA HIS A 299 9.55 4.46 -20.81
C HIS A 299 9.01 5.49 -21.81
N LYS A 300 9.85 6.33 -22.42
CA LYS A 300 9.42 7.33 -23.40
C LYS A 300 9.02 6.75 -24.76
N LEU A 301 9.72 5.71 -25.23
CA LEU A 301 9.53 5.12 -26.56
C LEU A 301 8.46 4.03 -26.56
N VAL A 302 8.39 3.24 -25.49
CA VAL A 302 7.51 2.08 -25.37
C VAL A 302 6.38 2.34 -24.37
N GLY A 303 6.44 3.43 -23.59
CA GLY A 303 5.32 3.89 -22.76
C GLY A 303 5.14 3.22 -21.40
N HIS A 304 5.96 2.23 -21.03
CA HIS A 304 5.47 1.21 -20.11
C HIS A 304 6.56 0.63 -19.20
N VAL A 305 6.54 1.08 -17.94
CA VAL A 305 7.14 0.39 -16.78
C VAL A 305 5.97 -0.19 -15.99
N ALA A 306 6.08 -1.40 -15.46
CA ALA A 306 4.96 -2.06 -14.77
C ALA A 306 4.40 -1.20 -13.63
N MET A 307 5.26 -0.42 -12.96
CA MET A 307 4.85 0.53 -11.92
C MET A 307 3.92 1.64 -12.43
N SER A 308 4.10 2.12 -13.67
CA SER A 308 3.20 3.10 -14.30
C SER A 308 1.93 2.42 -14.78
N ASN A 309 2.05 1.22 -15.38
CA ASN A 309 0.92 0.47 -15.91
C ASN A 309 -0.04 -0.02 -14.83
N ALA A 310 0.49 -0.39 -13.65
CA ALA A 310 -0.29 -0.72 -12.47
C ALA A 310 -1.12 0.45 -11.92
N LYS A 311 -1.10 1.62 -12.56
CA LYS A 311 -1.93 2.79 -12.21
C LYS A 311 -3.00 3.10 -13.25
N ARG A 312 -3.12 2.27 -14.29
CA ARG A 312 -4.12 2.42 -15.33
C ARG A 312 -5.40 1.70 -14.93
N GLU A 313 -6.54 2.27 -15.32
CA GLU A 313 -7.85 1.65 -15.09
C GLU A 313 -8.18 0.51 -16.08
N ASP A 314 -7.51 0.50 -17.23
CA ASP A 314 -7.78 -0.41 -18.35
C ASP A 314 -6.82 -1.61 -18.40
N MET A 315 -6.05 -1.83 -17.33
CA MET A 315 -5.05 -2.88 -17.26
C MET A 315 -4.96 -3.43 -15.83
N SER A 316 -4.97 -4.76 -15.70
CA SER A 316 -4.77 -5.41 -14.41
C SER A 316 -3.30 -5.35 -13.95
N TYR A 317 -3.04 -5.60 -12.67
CA TYR A 317 -1.67 -5.67 -12.16
C TYR A 317 -0.91 -6.84 -12.80
N ALA A 318 -1.59 -7.98 -12.99
CA ALA A 318 -1.01 -9.15 -13.66
C ALA A 318 -0.66 -8.85 -15.13
N GLU A 319 -1.53 -8.13 -15.85
CA GLU A 319 -1.26 -7.68 -17.22
C GLU A 319 -0.09 -6.68 -17.26
N ALA A 320 -0.04 -5.73 -16.33
CA ALA A 320 1.05 -4.76 -16.22
C ALA A 320 2.42 -5.44 -16.03
N LEU A 321 2.49 -6.45 -15.14
CA LEU A 321 3.72 -7.21 -14.91
C LEU A 321 4.10 -8.07 -16.14
N ALA A 322 3.14 -8.79 -16.72
CA ALA A 322 3.39 -9.64 -17.87
C ALA A 322 3.90 -8.83 -19.08
N PHE A 323 3.38 -7.61 -19.25
CA PHE A 323 3.85 -6.70 -20.30
C PHE A 323 5.33 -6.33 -20.12
N GLU A 324 5.74 -5.93 -18.91
CA GLU A 324 7.13 -5.58 -18.61
C GLU A 324 8.07 -6.77 -18.81
N GLN A 325 7.70 -7.96 -18.32
CA GLN A 325 8.47 -9.19 -18.51
C GLN A 325 8.65 -9.54 -19.99
N LYS A 326 7.62 -9.30 -20.81
CA LYS A 326 7.69 -9.48 -22.26
C LYS A 326 8.65 -8.48 -22.89
N VAL A 327 8.62 -7.21 -22.50
CA VAL A 327 9.56 -6.18 -23.03
C VAL A 327 11.00 -6.54 -22.65
N HIS A 328 11.25 -6.92 -21.40
CA HIS A 328 12.58 -7.30 -20.93
C HIS A 328 13.15 -8.52 -21.65
N SER A 329 12.32 -9.52 -22.00
CA SER A 329 12.80 -10.70 -22.75
C SER A 329 13.20 -10.40 -24.21
N HIS A 330 12.78 -9.27 -24.77
CA HIS A 330 13.12 -8.84 -26.14
C HIS A 330 14.23 -7.78 -26.19
N LEU A 331 14.68 -7.27 -25.04
CA LEU A 331 15.81 -6.34 -24.96
C LEU A 331 17.14 -7.13 -25.07
N PRO A 332 18.12 -6.66 -25.88
CA PRO A 332 19.43 -7.31 -25.98
C PRO A 332 20.12 -7.43 -24.61
N SER A 333 20.76 -8.57 -24.37
CA SER A 333 21.40 -8.93 -23.09
C SER A 333 22.51 -7.97 -22.60
N PHE A 334 23.00 -7.05 -23.44
CA PHE A 334 23.95 -6.02 -23.01
C PHE A 334 23.29 -4.84 -22.26
N LEU A 335 21.95 -4.71 -22.31
CA LEU A 335 21.17 -3.71 -21.57
C LEU A 335 20.54 -4.30 -20.30
N GLY A 336 20.31 -5.62 -20.26
CA GLY A 336 19.81 -6.35 -19.10
C GLY A 336 20.95 -6.85 -18.20
N GLY A 337 21.64 -5.94 -17.52
CA GLY A 337 22.61 -6.32 -16.50
C GLY A 337 21.91 -6.87 -15.25
N LYS A 338 22.19 -8.13 -14.91
CA LYS A 338 22.02 -8.65 -13.54
C LYS A 338 22.99 -7.93 -12.60
#